data_AF-A0A2C5XA37-F1
#
_entry.id   AF-A0A2C5XA37-F1
#
_cell.length_a   1.000
_cell.length_b   1.000
_cell.length_c   1.000
_cell.angle_alpha   90.00
_cell.angle_beta   90.00
_cell.angle_gamma   90.00
#
_symmetry.space_group_name_H-M   'P 1'
#
loop_
_entity.id
_entity.type
_entity.pdbx_description
1 polymer ?
#
loop_
_entity_poly.entity_id
_entity_poly.type
_entity_poly.pdbx_seq_one_letter_code
_entity_poly.pdbx_strand_id
1 'polypeptide(L)'
;MANVLVAQPNFRMAADGLRNAATEIERCQNMEAAVVSDQLLGMMQLLLDRFGTVETRLDGIDNRLEGIESRMGRLETRMDGLATRMDGLETRMDGIKTRMDGLETRFNSFEHQSAVWQKNLSSQIYNSNVMDDSVGLAPLYSFQTGELIPDFPSTLAALDAQLEDVVTGHLQHLSLDAPRLVPDRKTLLVRTIGVRYREVKN
;
A
#
# COMPACT_ATOMS: atom_id res chain seq x y z
N MET A 1 -0.68 27.80 -15.10
CA MET A 1 -1.85 27.92 -15.99
C MET A 1 -1.49 28.90 -17.10
N ALA A 2 -1.27 28.38 -18.32
CA ALA A 2 -0.95 29.23 -19.46
C ALA A 2 -2.19 30.02 -19.85
N ASN A 3 -2.14 31.33 -19.64
CA ASN A 3 -3.19 32.27 -19.99
C ASN A 3 -3.28 32.29 -21.52
N VAL A 4 -4.22 31.54 -22.10
CA VAL A 4 -4.51 31.64 -23.53
C VAL A 4 -5.18 32.98 -23.73
N LEU A 5 -4.37 34.02 -23.94
CA LEU A 5 -4.82 35.34 -24.35
C LEU A 5 -5.48 35.18 -25.73
N VAL A 6 -6.79 34.92 -25.72
CA VAL A 6 -7.61 35.04 -26.92
C VAL A 6 -7.45 36.48 -27.38
N ALA A 7 -6.75 36.67 -28.51
CA ALA A 7 -6.49 37.99 -29.06
C ALA A 7 -7.84 38.71 -29.19
N GLN A 8 -7.99 39.86 -28.51
CA GLN A 8 -9.24 40.60 -28.55
C GLN A 8 -9.58 40.94 -30.01
N PRO A 9 -10.85 40.75 -30.42
CA PRO A 9 -11.30 41.19 -31.72
C PRO A 9 -10.92 42.66 -31.93
N ASN A 10 -10.41 43.01 -33.10
CA ASN A 10 -9.97 44.36 -33.39
C ASN A 10 -11.19 45.28 -33.63
N PHE A 11 -11.83 45.71 -32.54
CA PHE A 11 -13.01 46.57 -32.56
C PHE A 11 -12.73 47.92 -33.22
N ARG A 12 -11.48 48.39 -33.20
CA ARG A 12 -11.08 49.60 -33.93
C ARG A 12 -11.23 49.41 -35.44
N MET A 13 -10.74 48.28 -35.97
CA MET A 13 -10.89 47.95 -37.39
C MET A 13 -12.35 47.78 -37.80
N ALA A 14 -13.19 47.22 -36.91
CA ALA A 14 -14.63 47.13 -37.14
C ALA A 14 -15.31 48.51 -37.19
N ALA A 15 -14.97 49.40 -36.23
CA ALA A 15 -15.52 50.76 -36.17
C ALA A 15 -15.08 51.62 -37.36
N ASP A 16 -13.82 51.50 -37.80
CA ASP A 16 -13.29 52.22 -38.96
C ASP A 16 -13.95 51.73 -40.25
N GLY A 17 -14.24 50.43 -40.38
CA GLY A 17 -15.02 49.88 -41.48
C GLY A 17 -16.45 50.43 -41.56
N LEU A 18 -17.13 50.56 -40.42
CA LEU A 18 -18.48 51.15 -40.36
C LEU A 18 -18.48 52.64 -40.72
N ARG A 19 -17.48 53.42 -40.27
CA ARG A 19 -17.35 54.83 -40.67
C ARG A 19 -17.10 55.00 -42.15
N ASN A 20 -16.24 54.17 -42.73
CA ASN A 20 -15.98 54.22 -44.16
C ASN A 20 -17.24 53.89 -44.97
N ALA A 21 -18.00 52.86 -44.57
CA ALA A 21 -19.28 52.55 -45.21
C ALA A 21 -20.29 53.71 -45.12
N ALA A 22 -20.40 54.36 -43.95
CA ALA A 22 -21.25 55.53 -43.78
C ALA A 22 -20.81 56.70 -44.69
N THR A 23 -19.51 56.91 -44.86
CA THR A 23 -18.95 57.98 -45.70
C THR A 23 -19.22 57.72 -47.19
N GLU A 24 -19.12 56.47 -47.64
CA GLU A 24 -19.46 56.11 -49.03
C GLU A 24 -20.96 56.27 -49.32
N ILE A 25 -21.84 56.01 -48.34
CA ILE A 25 -23.28 56.26 -48.46
C ILE A 25 -23.58 57.76 -48.62
N GLU A 26 -22.88 58.62 -47.88
CA GLU A 26 -23.02 60.08 -48.02
C GLU A 26 -22.61 60.58 -49.41
N ARG A 27 -21.66 59.91 -50.08
CA ARG A 27 -21.20 60.28 -51.44
C ARG A 27 -22.20 59.96 -52.55
N CYS A 28 -23.22 59.15 -52.27
CA CYS A 28 -24.27 58.83 -53.24
C CYS A 28 -25.31 59.95 -53.45
N GLN A 29 -25.23 61.08 -52.73
CA GLN A 29 -26.24 62.14 -52.71
C GLN A 29 -26.52 62.86 -54.07
N ASN A 30 -25.68 62.68 -55.11
CA ASN A 30 -25.77 63.41 -56.39
C ASN A 30 -25.92 62.53 -57.65
N MET A 31 -26.21 61.23 -57.52
CA MET A 31 -26.48 60.32 -58.65
C MET A 31 -27.99 60.26 -58.97
N GLU A 32 -28.39 59.91 -60.20
CA GLU A 32 -29.79 59.65 -60.55
C GLU A 32 -30.42 58.71 -59.52
N ALA A 33 -31.57 59.08 -58.94
CA ALA A 33 -32.21 58.38 -57.82
C ALA A 33 -32.41 56.87 -58.03
N ALA A 34 -32.53 56.43 -59.29
CA ALA A 34 -32.64 55.03 -59.68
C ALA A 34 -31.30 54.26 -59.50
N VAL A 35 -30.16 54.88 -59.78
CA VAL A 35 -28.82 54.28 -59.68
C VAL A 35 -28.37 54.17 -58.22
N VAL A 36 -28.67 55.19 -57.41
CA VAL A 36 -28.39 55.19 -55.97
C VAL A 36 -29.14 54.07 -55.28
N SER A 37 -30.44 53.91 -55.56
CA SER A 37 -31.26 52.86 -54.96
C SER A 37 -30.70 51.47 -55.23
N ASP A 38 -30.29 51.19 -56.48
CA ASP A 38 -29.77 49.87 -56.87
C ASP A 38 -28.40 49.56 -56.21
N GLN A 39 -27.50 50.53 -56.15
CA GLN A 39 -26.22 50.38 -55.46
C GLN A 39 -26.38 50.20 -53.94
N LEU A 40 -27.27 50.96 -53.31
CA LEU A 40 -27.50 50.90 -51.87
C LEU A 40 -28.18 49.58 -51.46
N LEU A 41 -29.12 49.09 -52.28
CA LEU A 41 -29.71 47.74 -52.14
C LEU A 41 -28.65 46.65 -52.29
N GLY A 42 -27.73 46.77 -53.26
CA GLY A 42 -26.63 45.82 -53.44
C GLY A 42 -25.66 45.78 -52.25
N MET A 43 -25.32 46.96 -51.69
CA MET A 43 -24.50 47.06 -50.48
C MET A 43 -25.20 46.45 -49.26
N MET A 44 -26.50 46.70 -49.10
CA MET A 44 -27.29 46.10 -48.01
C MET A 44 -27.36 44.58 -48.13
N GLN A 45 -27.57 44.05 -49.35
CA GLN A 45 -27.59 42.61 -49.58
C GLN A 45 -26.25 41.96 -49.23
N LEU A 46 -25.12 42.57 -49.66
CA LEU A 46 -23.78 42.09 -49.32
C LEU A 46 -23.54 42.08 -47.79
N LEU A 47 -24.03 43.11 -47.08
CA LEU A 47 -23.93 43.15 -45.62
C LEU A 47 -24.75 42.04 -44.98
N LEU A 48 -25.99 41.80 -45.42
CA LEU A 48 -26.82 40.70 -44.92
C LEU A 48 -26.16 39.33 -45.13
N ASP A 49 -25.59 39.09 -46.30
CA ASP A 49 -24.87 37.83 -46.60
C ASP A 49 -23.64 37.66 -45.68
N ARG A 50 -22.90 38.75 -45.43
CA ARG A 50 -21.78 38.73 -44.48
C ARG A 50 -22.24 38.49 -43.04
N PHE A 51 -23.36 39.07 -42.62
CA PHE A 51 -23.94 38.82 -41.29
C PHE A 51 -24.37 37.36 -41.15
N GLY A 52 -25.06 36.78 -42.13
CA GLY A 52 -25.42 35.35 -42.11
C GLY A 52 -24.19 34.43 -42.06
N THR A 53 -23.10 34.82 -42.72
CA THR A 53 -21.81 34.11 -42.61
C THR A 53 -21.22 34.19 -41.19
N VAL A 54 -21.35 35.33 -40.51
CA VAL A 54 -20.89 35.50 -39.12
C VAL A 54 -21.74 34.66 -38.16
N GLU A 55 -23.07 34.69 -38.30
CA GLU A 55 -23.99 33.88 -37.49
C GLU A 55 -23.64 32.38 -37.59
N THR A 56 -23.48 31.87 -38.82
CA THR A 56 -23.09 30.47 -39.05
C THR A 56 -21.75 30.12 -38.39
N ARG A 57 -20.80 31.07 -38.36
CA ARG A 57 -19.50 30.86 -37.69
C ARG A 57 -19.63 30.89 -36.17
N LEU A 58 -20.53 31.70 -35.61
CA LEU A 58 -20.80 31.75 -34.18
C LEU A 58 -21.48 30.45 -33.72
N ASP A 59 -22.47 29.96 -34.46
CA ASP A 59 -23.08 28.65 -34.20
C ASP A 59 -22.02 27.52 -34.22
N GLY A 60 -21.09 27.58 -35.18
CA GLY A 60 -19.96 26.65 -35.25
C GLY A 60 -18.99 26.76 -34.07
N ILE A 61 -18.86 27.94 -33.45
CA ILE A 61 -18.05 28.13 -32.23
C ILE A 61 -18.79 27.57 -31.02
N ASP A 62 -20.08 27.84 -30.87
CA ASP A 62 -20.88 27.36 -29.74
C ASP A 62 -20.91 25.84 -29.68
N ASN A 63 -21.16 25.17 -30.81
CA ASN A 63 -21.08 23.71 -30.90
C ASN A 63 -19.70 23.14 -30.50
N ARG A 64 -18.62 23.86 -30.81
CA ARG A 64 -17.26 23.45 -30.42
C ARG A 64 -17.02 23.64 -28.93
N LEU A 65 -17.56 24.70 -28.33
CA LEU A 65 -17.46 24.96 -26.89
C LEU A 65 -18.22 23.90 -26.09
N GLU A 66 -19.44 23.55 -26.48
CA GLU A 66 -20.19 22.45 -25.88
C GLU A 66 -19.42 21.12 -25.96
N GLY A 67 -18.79 20.86 -27.11
CA GLY A 67 -17.93 19.68 -27.29
C GLY A 67 -16.70 19.68 -26.39
N ILE A 68 -16.13 20.85 -26.08
CA ILE A 68 -15.01 21.00 -25.13
C ILE A 68 -15.49 20.76 -23.70
N GLU A 69 -16.60 21.36 -23.29
CA GLU A 69 -17.19 21.18 -21.95
C GLU A 69 -17.49 19.71 -21.66
N SER A 70 -18.12 19.01 -22.61
CA SER A 70 -18.37 17.56 -22.50
C SER A 70 -17.08 16.74 -22.37
N ARG A 71 -16.01 17.13 -23.06
CA ARG A 71 -14.70 16.47 -22.92
C ARG A 71 -14.04 16.77 -21.58
N MET A 72 -14.17 17.99 -21.06
CA MET A 72 -13.65 18.36 -19.74
C MET A 72 -14.36 17.60 -18.63
N GLY A 73 -15.70 17.52 -18.65
CA GLY A 73 -16.45 16.72 -17.66
C GLY A 73 -16.06 15.24 -17.65
N ARG A 74 -15.84 14.64 -18.84
CA ARG A 74 -15.32 13.26 -18.94
C ARG A 74 -13.90 13.11 -18.40
N LEU A 75 -13.05 14.14 -18.53
CA LEU A 75 -11.70 14.12 -17.96
C LEU A 75 -11.74 14.22 -16.43
N GLU A 76 -12.60 15.07 -15.88
CA GLU A 76 -12.81 15.20 -14.43
C GLU A 76 -13.23 13.86 -13.82
N THR A 77 -14.28 13.22 -14.37
CA THR A 77 -14.72 11.89 -13.90
C THR A 77 -13.60 10.84 -13.97
N ARG A 78 -12.76 10.88 -15.02
CA ARG A 78 -11.61 9.96 -15.14
C ARG A 78 -10.54 10.26 -14.09
N MET A 79 -10.30 11.52 -13.77
CA MET A 79 -9.35 11.91 -12.71
C MET A 79 -9.84 11.47 -11.34
N ASP A 80 -11.13 11.65 -11.03
CA ASP A 80 -11.71 11.17 -9.77
C ASP A 80 -11.60 9.64 -9.64
N GLY A 81 -11.87 8.92 -10.73
CA GLY A 81 -11.68 7.47 -10.78
C GLY A 81 -10.22 7.03 -10.60
N LEU A 82 -9.25 7.82 -11.10
CA LEU A 82 -7.83 7.56 -10.88
C LEU A 82 -7.43 7.84 -9.42
N ALA A 83 -7.91 8.92 -8.82
CA ALA A 83 -7.68 9.24 -7.41
C ALA A 83 -8.17 8.10 -6.51
N THR A 84 -9.41 7.66 -6.69
CA THR A 84 -9.99 6.54 -5.92
C THR A 84 -9.17 5.25 -6.06
N ARG A 85 -8.65 4.97 -7.26
CA ARG A 85 -7.79 3.80 -7.50
C ARG A 85 -6.43 3.94 -6.82
N MET A 86 -5.87 5.14 -6.73
CA MET A 86 -4.61 5.39 -6.01
C MET A 86 -4.80 5.19 -4.51
N ASP A 87 -5.87 5.73 -3.92
CA ASP A 87 -6.18 5.52 -2.49
C ASP A 87 -6.36 4.03 -2.17
N GLY A 88 -7.02 3.29 -3.07
CA GLY A 88 -7.17 1.84 -2.95
C GLY A 88 -5.84 1.07 -3.09
N LEU A 89 -4.88 1.57 -3.88
CA LEU A 89 -3.55 0.98 -3.97
C LEU A 89 -2.72 1.26 -2.71
N GLU A 90 -2.80 2.46 -2.15
CA GLU A 90 -2.12 2.84 -0.90
C GLU A 90 -2.59 1.95 0.26
N THR A 91 -3.91 1.82 0.45
CA THR A 91 -4.48 0.94 1.48
C THR A 91 -4.01 -0.52 1.34
N ARG A 92 -3.92 -1.03 0.10
CA ARG A 92 -3.43 -2.39 -0.16
C ARG A 92 -1.94 -2.52 0.16
N MET A 93 -1.15 -1.50 -0.11
CA MET A 93 0.29 -1.48 0.19
C MET A 93 0.53 -1.50 1.71
N ASP A 94 -0.24 -0.74 2.49
CA ASP A 94 -0.18 -0.77 3.96
C ASP A 94 -0.56 -2.15 4.53
N GLY A 95 -1.58 -2.78 3.94
CA GLY A 95 -1.97 -4.14 4.29
C GLY A 95 -0.89 -5.17 3.99
N ILE A 96 -0.15 -5.02 2.88
CA ILE A 96 1.00 -5.87 2.54
C ILE A 96 2.13 -5.66 3.55
N LYS A 97 2.45 -4.41 3.89
CA LYS A 97 3.51 -4.08 4.87
C LYS A 97 3.25 -4.71 6.23
N THR A 98 2.03 -4.54 6.75
CA THR A 98 1.62 -5.15 8.04
C THR A 98 1.76 -6.66 8.02
N ARG A 99 1.40 -7.33 6.92
CA ARG A 99 1.54 -8.78 6.78
C ARG A 99 3.01 -9.20 6.73
N MET A 100 3.87 -8.39 6.10
CA MET A 100 5.30 -8.66 6.01
C MET A 100 5.97 -8.54 7.38
N ASP A 101 5.66 -7.50 8.15
CA ASP A 101 6.15 -7.33 9.52
C ASP A 101 5.73 -8.51 10.43
N GLY A 102 4.48 -8.98 10.26
CA GLY A 102 3.98 -10.16 10.95
C GLY A 102 4.68 -11.47 10.55
N LEU A 103 5.07 -11.62 9.28
CA LEU A 103 5.86 -12.76 8.82
C LEU A 103 7.30 -12.71 9.37
N GLU A 104 7.93 -11.54 9.36
CA GLU A 104 9.28 -11.35 9.91
C GLU A 104 9.34 -11.71 11.39
N THR A 105 8.37 -11.27 12.18
CA THR A 105 8.27 -11.61 13.60
C THR A 105 8.16 -13.13 13.82
N ARG A 106 7.34 -13.81 13.03
CA ARG A 106 7.17 -15.27 13.10
C ARG A 106 8.44 -16.01 12.68
N PHE A 107 9.11 -15.52 11.65
CA PHE A 107 10.35 -16.11 11.16
C PHE A 107 11.48 -15.98 12.19
N ASN A 108 11.64 -14.80 12.81
CA ASN A 108 12.62 -14.60 13.88
C ASN A 108 12.35 -15.51 15.10
N SER A 109 11.07 -15.68 15.48
CA SER A 109 10.70 -16.63 16.53
C SER A 109 11.03 -18.07 16.15
N PHE A 110 10.83 -18.45 14.89
CA PHE A 110 11.16 -19.79 14.39
C PHE A 110 12.67 -20.03 14.38
N GLU A 111 13.47 -19.07 13.90
CA GLU A 111 14.94 -19.16 13.94
C GLU A 111 15.45 -19.30 15.37
N HIS A 112 14.92 -18.51 16.30
CA HIS A 112 15.26 -18.62 17.72
C HIS A 112 14.96 -20.02 18.26
N GLN A 113 13.75 -20.53 18.06
CA GLN A 113 13.38 -21.88 18.50
C GLN A 113 14.24 -22.96 17.84
N SER A 114 14.55 -22.84 16.55
CA SER A 114 15.42 -23.75 15.82
C SER A 114 16.83 -23.80 16.41
N ALA A 115 17.42 -22.65 16.74
CA ALA A 115 18.73 -22.57 17.37
C ALA A 115 18.74 -23.23 18.76
N VAL A 116 17.70 -23.00 19.58
CA VAL A 116 17.56 -23.67 20.88
C VAL A 116 17.39 -25.17 20.70
N TRP A 117 16.59 -25.59 19.72
CA TRP A 117 16.37 -27.00 19.43
C TRP A 117 17.67 -27.70 19.04
N GLN A 118 18.51 -27.07 18.21
CA GLN A 118 19.84 -27.60 17.86
C GLN A 118 20.74 -27.79 19.09
N LYS A 119 20.80 -26.80 20.01
CA LYS A 119 21.56 -26.91 21.27
C LYS A 119 21.05 -28.06 22.14
N ASN A 120 19.73 -28.14 22.30
CA ASN A 120 19.10 -29.18 23.11
C ASN A 120 19.31 -30.57 22.52
N LEU A 121 19.22 -30.73 21.20
CA LEU A 121 19.49 -32.00 20.54
C LEU A 121 20.93 -32.46 20.79
N SER A 122 21.91 -31.56 20.67
CA SER A 122 23.31 -31.89 20.95
C SER A 122 23.51 -32.37 22.40
N SER A 123 22.85 -31.69 23.35
CA SER A 123 22.88 -32.05 24.78
C SER A 123 22.19 -33.38 25.04
N GLN A 124 21.04 -33.63 24.41
CA GLN A 124 20.31 -34.90 24.49
C GLN A 124 21.11 -36.08 23.93
N ILE A 125 21.83 -35.90 22.82
CA ILE A 125 22.70 -36.94 22.26
C ILE A 125 23.81 -37.28 23.25
N TYR A 126 24.44 -36.27 23.86
CA TYR A 126 25.43 -36.51 24.91
C TYR A 126 24.83 -37.27 26.10
N ASN A 127 23.73 -36.76 26.65
CA ASN A 127 23.04 -37.34 27.80
C ASN A 127 22.52 -38.75 27.53
N SER A 128 22.23 -39.12 26.28
CA SER A 128 21.77 -40.47 25.95
C SER A 128 22.78 -41.59 26.23
N ASN A 129 24.06 -41.22 26.37
CA ASN A 129 25.14 -42.14 26.73
C ASN A 129 25.45 -42.15 28.25
N VAL A 130 24.77 -41.32 29.05
CA VAL A 130 24.93 -41.28 30.51
C VAL A 130 24.17 -42.45 31.13
N MET A 131 24.91 -43.33 31.81
CA MET A 131 24.38 -44.58 32.40
C MET A 131 24.32 -44.56 33.94
N ASP A 132 25.29 -43.88 34.57
CA ASP A 132 25.44 -43.83 36.02
C ASP A 132 25.00 -42.48 36.59
N ASP A 133 24.45 -42.52 37.80
CA ASP A 133 23.81 -41.38 38.44
C ASP A 133 24.75 -40.24 38.83
N SER A 134 26.06 -40.51 38.90
CA SER A 134 27.10 -39.54 39.25
C SER A 134 27.74 -38.85 38.04
N VAL A 135 27.50 -39.38 36.83
CA VAL A 135 28.06 -38.81 35.61
C VAL A 135 27.37 -37.48 35.26
N GLY A 136 28.16 -36.54 34.76
CA GLY A 136 27.69 -35.20 34.41
C GLY A 136 26.65 -35.20 33.28
N LEU A 137 25.58 -34.44 33.45
CA LEU A 137 24.59 -34.14 32.41
C LEU A 137 24.96 -32.84 31.70
N ALA A 138 24.84 -32.85 30.37
CA ALA A 138 24.82 -31.63 29.58
C ALA A 138 23.50 -30.88 29.82
N PRO A 139 23.54 -29.56 30.06
CA PRO A 139 22.35 -28.78 30.35
C PRO A 139 21.46 -28.59 29.13
N LEU A 140 20.16 -28.49 29.36
CA LEU A 140 19.22 -28.01 28.34
C LEU A 140 19.02 -26.49 28.45
N TYR A 141 18.53 -25.93 27.35
CA TYR A 141 18.26 -24.51 27.14
C TYR A 141 16.75 -24.29 27.01
N SER A 142 16.25 -23.18 27.53
CA SER A 142 14.83 -22.84 27.49
C SER A 142 14.40 -22.42 26.08
N PHE A 143 13.25 -22.93 25.61
CA PHE A 143 12.62 -22.45 24.38
C PHE A 143 12.01 -21.04 24.50
N GLN A 144 11.91 -20.51 25.72
CA GLN A 144 11.35 -19.19 26.00
C GLN A 144 12.43 -18.10 25.96
N THR A 145 13.60 -18.37 26.53
CA THR A 145 14.70 -17.38 26.64
C THR A 145 15.89 -17.68 25.73
N GLY A 146 16.07 -18.93 25.31
CA GLY A 146 17.24 -19.40 24.56
C GLY A 146 18.51 -19.57 25.40
N GLU A 147 18.42 -19.34 26.70
CA GLU A 147 19.50 -19.47 27.68
C GLU A 147 19.42 -20.81 28.41
N LEU A 148 20.48 -21.13 29.16
CA LEU A 148 20.54 -22.32 30.00
C LEU A 148 19.38 -22.33 30.99
N ILE A 149 18.72 -23.48 31.17
CA ILE A 149 17.62 -23.61 32.12
C ILE A 149 18.16 -23.37 33.55
N PRO A 150 17.56 -22.44 34.32
CA PRO A 150 18.02 -22.16 35.68
C PRO A 150 18.01 -23.41 36.56
N ASP A 151 19.01 -23.57 37.42
CA ASP A 151 19.14 -24.71 38.34
C ASP A 151 19.04 -26.09 37.64
N PHE A 152 19.46 -26.18 36.38
CA PHE A 152 19.47 -27.46 35.67
C PHE A 152 20.37 -28.47 36.39
N PRO A 153 19.89 -29.71 36.64
CA PRO A 153 20.64 -30.68 37.42
C PRO A 153 21.92 -31.12 36.69
N SER A 154 23.05 -31.09 37.40
CA SER A 154 24.34 -31.48 36.83
C SER A 154 24.55 -32.99 36.73
N THR A 155 23.72 -33.81 37.40
CA THR A 155 23.76 -35.29 37.38
C THR A 155 22.35 -35.87 37.59
N LEU A 156 22.14 -37.16 37.34
CA LEU A 156 20.84 -37.81 37.61
C LEU A 156 20.54 -37.90 39.11
N ALA A 157 21.55 -38.12 39.95
CA ALA A 157 21.40 -38.05 41.40
C ALA A 157 20.92 -36.66 41.86
N ALA A 158 21.48 -35.59 41.27
CA ALA A 158 21.05 -34.23 41.57
C ALA A 158 19.61 -33.99 41.12
N LEU A 159 19.23 -34.48 39.92
CA LEU A 159 17.85 -34.40 39.41
C LEU A 159 16.85 -35.09 40.33
N ASP A 160 17.17 -36.30 40.81
CA ASP A 160 16.28 -37.04 41.71
C ASP A 160 16.07 -36.32 43.04
N ALA A 161 17.09 -35.59 43.52
CA ALA A 161 17.01 -34.76 44.72
C ALA A 161 16.26 -33.43 44.53
N GLN A 162 15.95 -33.00 43.30
CA GLN A 162 15.24 -31.74 43.06
C GLN A 162 13.79 -31.78 43.57
N LEU A 163 13.37 -30.62 44.08
CA LEU A 163 11.99 -30.35 44.47
C LEU A 163 11.06 -30.37 43.25
N GLU A 164 9.79 -30.69 43.49
CA GLU A 164 8.79 -30.87 42.44
C GLU A 164 8.53 -29.59 41.65
N ASP A 165 8.48 -28.44 42.33
CA ASP A 165 8.27 -27.13 41.71
C ASP A 165 9.42 -26.76 40.77
N VAL A 166 10.65 -27.15 41.12
CA VAL A 166 11.84 -26.94 40.29
C VAL A 166 11.75 -27.79 39.03
N VAL A 167 11.37 -29.07 39.15
CA VAL A 167 11.13 -29.98 38.01
C VAL A 167 10.01 -29.46 37.10
N THR A 168 8.93 -28.92 37.68
CA THR A 168 7.86 -28.27 36.92
C THR A 168 8.36 -27.04 36.18
N GLY A 169 9.21 -26.22 36.81
CA GLY A 169 9.87 -25.08 36.16
C GLY A 169 10.72 -25.49 34.96
N HIS A 170 11.51 -26.57 35.08
CA HIS A 170 12.28 -27.12 33.96
C HIS A 170 11.40 -27.52 32.78
N LEU A 171 10.28 -28.19 33.04
CA LEU A 171 9.33 -28.60 31.99
C LEU A 171 8.69 -27.38 31.31
N GLN A 172 8.34 -26.33 32.07
CA GLN A 172 7.80 -25.09 31.51
C GLN A 172 8.81 -24.39 30.60
N HIS A 173 10.08 -24.30 31.00
CA HIS A 173 11.15 -23.75 30.16
C HIS A 173 11.34 -24.52 28.85
N LEU A 174 10.99 -25.81 28.84
CA LEU A 174 11.01 -26.69 27.66
C LEU A 174 9.69 -26.68 26.88
N SER A 175 8.75 -25.81 27.25
CA SER A 175 7.40 -25.72 26.66
C SER A 175 6.64 -27.05 26.71
N LEU A 176 6.83 -27.82 27.79
CA LEU A 176 6.14 -29.08 28.06
C LEU A 176 5.12 -28.91 29.18
N ASP A 177 3.94 -29.49 28.99
CA ASP A 177 2.93 -29.56 30.03
C ASP A 177 3.36 -30.51 31.14
N ALA A 178 3.37 -30.03 32.38
CA ALA A 178 3.74 -30.85 33.54
C ALA A 178 2.62 -31.85 33.88
N PRO A 179 2.90 -33.18 33.91
CA PRO A 179 1.95 -34.18 34.36
C PRO A 179 1.40 -33.89 35.77
N ARG A 180 0.17 -34.33 36.06
CA ARG A 180 -0.41 -34.12 37.40
C ARG A 180 0.39 -34.83 38.49
N LEU A 181 0.79 -36.07 38.25
CA LEU A 181 1.58 -36.87 39.18
C LEU A 181 3.06 -36.51 39.10
N VAL A 182 3.68 -36.38 40.26
CA VAL A 182 5.08 -35.95 40.38
C VAL A 182 6.08 -36.95 39.81
N PRO A 183 5.96 -38.29 40.08
CA PRO A 183 6.86 -39.26 39.48
C PRO A 183 6.88 -39.19 37.95
N ASP A 184 5.72 -38.88 37.34
CA ASP A 184 5.58 -38.73 35.90
C ASP A 184 6.28 -37.46 35.39
N ARG A 185 6.32 -36.38 36.18
CA ARG A 185 7.09 -35.16 35.84
C ARG A 185 8.58 -35.44 35.77
N LYS A 186 9.14 -36.13 36.78
CA LYS A 186 10.55 -36.52 36.81
C LYS A 186 10.88 -37.49 35.68
N THR A 187 10.03 -38.49 35.46
CA THR A 187 10.17 -39.45 34.34
C THR A 187 10.14 -38.74 32.99
N LEU A 188 9.21 -37.79 32.80
CA LEU A 188 9.13 -36.98 31.59
C LEU A 188 10.38 -36.14 31.41
N LEU A 189 10.86 -35.46 32.47
CA LEU A 189 12.06 -34.65 32.40
C LEU A 189 13.30 -35.49 32.05
N VAL A 190 13.51 -36.64 32.69
CA VAL A 190 14.62 -37.56 32.39
C VAL A 190 14.60 -38.00 30.91
N ARG A 191 13.43 -38.35 30.39
CA ARG A 191 13.26 -38.71 28.97
C ARG A 191 13.58 -37.52 28.05
N THR A 192 13.13 -36.32 28.39
CA THR A 192 13.38 -35.09 27.63
C THR A 192 14.84 -34.66 27.67
N ILE A 193 15.56 -34.92 28.76
CA ILE A 193 17.01 -34.72 28.89
C ILE A 193 17.80 -35.65 27.96
N GLY A 194 17.18 -36.73 27.49
CA GLY A 194 17.74 -37.66 26.50
C GLY A 194 18.29 -38.94 27.10
N VAL A 195 18.19 -39.14 28.42
CA VAL A 195 18.66 -40.35 29.10
C VAL A 195 17.77 -41.54 28.74
N ARG A 196 18.38 -42.57 28.15
CA ARG A 196 17.65 -43.76 27.65
C ARG A 196 17.82 -44.99 28.53
N TYR A 197 18.98 -45.10 29.18
CA TYR A 197 19.36 -46.24 29.99
C TYR A 197 19.92 -45.71 31.30
N ARG A 198 19.51 -46.33 32.40
CA ARG A 198 19.93 -45.97 33.75
C ARG A 198 20.20 -47.28 34.49
N GLU A 199 21.39 -47.43 35.06
CA GLU A 199 21.68 -48.60 35.88
C GLU A 199 20.82 -48.55 37.15
N VAL A 200 19.92 -49.53 37.31
CA VAL A 200 19.17 -49.71 38.56
C VAL A 200 20.14 -50.32 39.56
N LYS A 201 20.54 -49.55 40.57
CA LYS A 201 21.32 -50.08 41.70
C LYS A 201 20.47 -51.12 42.43
N ASN A 202 20.89 -52.38 42.38
CA ASN A 202 20.39 -53.47 43.23
C ASN A 202 20.75 -53.24 44.70
#